data_AF-A0A8J4UQ85-F1
#
_entry.id   AF-A0A8J4UQ85-F1
#
_cell.length_a   1.000
_cell.length_b   1.000
_cell.length_c   1.000
_cell.angle_alpha   90.00
_cell.angle_beta   90.00
_cell.angle_gamma   90.00
#
_symmetry.space_group_name_H-M   'P 1'
#
loop_
_entity.id
_entity.type
_entity.pdbx_description
1 polymer ?
#
loop_
_entity_poly.entity_id
_entity_poly.type
_entity_poly.pdbx_seq_one_letter_code
_entity_poly.pdbx_strand_id
1 'polypeptide(L)'
;MSGILKRKFEEVEGASPCSSLRESEEEEISSSESGDSSDSVNPSASHFTPSSILKREKRMRTQRVHFEKVTVYYFSRRQGFTSVPSQGGSTLGMSSRHSSVRQYTLGEFANEQERIHRDMLRDHLKEEKLNSIKLRLTKNGSVESEEANALTVDDISEDDLDLDNTEVDEYFFLQPLTTKKRRALLRSSGVKKIDVEEKHELRAIRVSREDCGCDCRLFCDPETCTCSLAGIKCQ
;
A
#
# COMPACT_ATOMS: atom_id res chain seq x y z
N MET A 1 40.05 21.23 26.08
CA MET A 1 39.08 22.27 25.66
C MET A 1 38.96 22.22 24.15
N SER A 2 37.90 21.61 23.63
CA SER A 2 37.58 21.63 22.20
C SER A 2 36.07 21.79 22.07
N GLY A 3 35.66 22.94 21.54
CA GLY A 3 34.29 23.41 21.52
C GLY A 3 33.42 22.75 20.44
N ILE A 4 32.16 22.55 20.79
CA ILE A 4 31.09 22.07 19.91
C ILE A 4 30.64 23.24 19.03
N LEU A 5 30.81 23.12 17.71
CA LEU A 5 30.29 24.07 16.73
C LEU A 5 28.78 23.85 16.56
N LYS A 6 27.97 24.69 17.21
CA LYS A 6 26.52 24.81 16.94
C LYS A 6 26.32 25.54 15.61
N ARG A 7 25.56 24.96 14.69
CA ARG A 7 25.12 25.66 13.46
C ARG A 7 24.19 26.82 13.85
N LYS A 8 24.46 27.98 13.26
CA LYS A 8 23.72 29.23 13.44
C LYS A 8 22.47 29.20 12.56
N PHE A 9 21.29 29.36 13.17
CA PHE A 9 20.02 29.55 12.48
C PHE A 9 19.91 31.03 12.08
N GLU A 10 19.57 31.32 10.82
CA GLU A 10 19.37 32.67 10.31
C GLU A 10 17.87 32.93 10.18
N GLU A 11 17.44 34.01 10.82
CA GLU A 11 16.07 34.47 10.96
C GLU A 11 15.72 35.37 9.77
N VAL A 12 14.61 35.09 9.07
CA VAL A 12 14.08 35.96 8.01
C VAL A 12 12.73 36.49 8.48
N GLU A 13 12.71 37.77 8.87
CA GLU A 13 11.50 38.57 9.01
C GLU A 13 11.37 39.59 7.85
N GLY A 14 10.16 39.66 7.28
CA GLY A 14 9.45 40.92 7.07
C GLY A 14 9.66 41.73 5.77
N ALA A 15 8.69 41.66 4.85
CA ALA A 15 7.66 42.71 4.64
C ALA A 15 7.37 43.14 3.17
N SER A 16 6.11 42.89 2.75
CA SER A 16 5.15 43.78 2.03
C SER A 16 5.38 44.17 0.55
N PRO A 17 4.41 44.83 -0.14
CA PRO A 17 2.95 44.63 -0.24
C PRO A 17 2.46 44.62 -1.73
N CYS A 18 1.28 44.09 -2.05
CA CYS A 18 0.43 44.73 -3.07
C CYS A 18 -1.01 44.22 -3.01
N SER A 19 -1.90 45.14 -2.67
CA SER A 19 -3.36 45.05 -2.69
C SER A 19 -3.92 45.50 -4.04
N SER A 20 -5.01 44.84 -4.48
CA SER A 20 -6.04 45.40 -5.37
C SER A 20 -7.19 44.39 -5.49
N LEU A 21 -8.22 44.47 -4.64
CA LEU A 21 -9.54 45.07 -4.95
C LEU A 21 -10.21 44.49 -6.21
N ARG A 22 -11.24 43.65 -6.03
CA ARG A 22 -12.63 43.93 -6.45
C ARG A 22 -13.63 43.06 -5.69
N GLU A 23 -14.69 43.73 -5.26
CA GLU A 23 -15.88 43.27 -4.57
C GLU A 23 -16.81 42.48 -5.51
N SER A 24 -17.49 41.47 -4.97
CA SER A 24 -18.94 41.26 -5.08
C SER A 24 -19.33 40.00 -4.27
N GLU A 25 -20.25 40.24 -3.32
CA GLU A 25 -21.33 39.39 -2.77
C GLU A 25 -21.47 37.93 -3.24
N GLU A 26 -21.96 36.94 -2.52
CA GLU A 26 -22.38 36.64 -1.14
C GLU A 26 -22.69 35.12 -1.16
N GLU A 27 -22.73 34.46 0.00
CA GLU A 27 -23.38 33.17 0.34
C GLU A 27 -22.53 32.43 1.38
N GLU A 28 -22.83 32.78 2.63
CA GLU A 28 -22.40 32.15 3.88
C GLU A 28 -22.88 30.69 3.96
N ILE A 29 -21.97 29.72 4.14
CA ILE A 29 -22.35 28.54 4.93
C ILE A 29 -21.26 28.19 5.97
N SER A 30 -21.76 28.18 7.20
CA SER A 30 -21.11 27.99 8.49
C SER A 30 -20.35 26.67 8.61
N SER A 31 -19.09 26.75 9.05
CA SER A 31 -18.38 25.62 9.66
C SER A 31 -18.68 25.63 11.16
N SER A 32 -19.65 24.84 11.59
CA SER A 32 -19.99 24.69 13.00
C SER A 32 -19.32 23.44 13.57
N GLU A 33 -18.26 23.67 14.32
CA GLU A 33 -17.84 22.84 15.42
C GLU A 33 -18.87 22.97 16.56
N SER A 34 -19.41 21.84 17.03
CA SER A 34 -20.00 21.78 18.37
C SER A 34 -20.05 20.33 18.81
N GLY A 35 -19.26 20.03 19.84
CA GLY A 35 -19.53 18.93 20.75
C GLY A 35 -20.71 19.25 21.66
N ASP A 36 -21.16 18.18 22.30
CA ASP A 36 -22.20 18.07 23.33
C ASP A 36 -23.66 18.10 22.86
N SER A 37 -24.34 16.97 23.03
CA SER A 37 -25.66 16.97 23.65
C SER A 37 -26.04 15.54 24.05
N SER A 38 -26.08 15.30 25.35
CA SER A 38 -27.18 14.56 25.93
C SER A 38 -28.48 15.32 25.63
N ASP A 39 -29.48 14.66 25.06
CA ASP A 39 -30.82 14.57 25.65
C ASP A 39 -31.66 13.52 24.90
N SER A 40 -32.40 12.72 25.67
CA SER A 40 -33.22 11.62 25.17
C SER A 40 -34.61 12.14 24.84
N VAL A 41 -34.95 12.25 23.55
CA VAL A 41 -36.35 12.41 23.12
C VAL A 41 -36.86 11.14 22.44
N ASN A 42 -37.87 10.59 23.11
CA ASN A 42 -38.53 9.30 22.92
C ASN A 42 -39.31 9.21 21.59
N PRO A 43 -39.07 8.21 20.71
CA PRO A 43 -40.03 7.88 19.67
C PRO A 43 -41.15 7.02 20.26
N SER A 44 -42.39 7.42 19.97
CA SER A 44 -43.66 6.85 20.39
C SER A 44 -43.65 5.38 20.77
N ALA A 45 -44.10 5.11 22.00
CA ALA A 45 -44.25 3.80 22.60
C ALA A 45 -45.10 2.86 21.73
N SER A 46 -44.41 1.98 20.99
CA SER A 46 -44.98 0.69 20.63
C SER A 46 -44.92 -0.17 21.89
N HIS A 47 -46.08 -0.70 22.30
CA HIS A 47 -46.28 -1.43 23.54
C HIS A 47 -45.34 -2.65 23.65
N PHE A 48 -44.18 -2.48 24.29
CA PHE A 48 -43.38 -3.58 24.78
C PHE A 48 -43.96 -4.03 26.11
N THR A 49 -44.78 -5.08 26.09
CA THR A 49 -45.16 -5.78 27.32
C THR A 49 -43.90 -6.39 27.95
N PRO A 50 -43.48 -5.95 29.16
CA PRO A 50 -42.31 -6.53 29.80
C PRO A 50 -42.64 -7.97 30.19
N SER A 51 -41.85 -8.92 29.65
CA SER A 51 -41.97 -10.32 30.02
C SER A 51 -41.51 -10.52 31.47
N SER A 52 -42.36 -11.17 32.28
CA SER A 52 -42.13 -11.51 33.69
C SER A 52 -40.70 -12.01 33.98
N ILE A 53 -40.06 -11.43 34.99
CA ILE A 53 -38.69 -11.72 35.47
C ILE A 53 -38.61 -13.07 36.21
N LEU A 54 -39.73 -13.71 36.51
CA LEU A 54 -39.74 -14.99 37.24
C LEU A 54 -39.57 -16.17 36.27
N LYS A 55 -38.35 -16.72 36.26
CA LYS A 55 -37.92 -17.99 35.66
C LYS A 55 -38.11 -18.12 34.14
N ARG A 56 -37.32 -17.35 33.39
CA ARG A 56 -36.80 -17.83 32.11
C ARG A 56 -35.29 -17.67 32.14
N GLU A 57 -34.55 -18.78 32.11
CA GLU A 57 -33.12 -18.73 31.81
C GLU A 57 -32.99 -17.90 30.52
N LYS A 58 -32.38 -16.71 30.63
CA LYS A 58 -32.05 -15.90 29.46
C LYS A 58 -31.04 -16.73 28.68
N ARG A 59 -31.52 -17.56 27.74
CA ARG A 59 -30.66 -18.11 26.69
C ARG A 59 -30.00 -16.90 26.05
N MET A 60 -28.71 -16.73 26.33
CA MET A 60 -27.87 -15.73 25.72
C MET A 60 -28.05 -15.90 24.21
N ARG A 61 -28.84 -15.04 23.56
CA ARG A 61 -28.93 -15.04 22.10
C ARG A 61 -27.55 -14.64 21.63
N THR A 62 -26.78 -15.62 21.19
CA THR A 62 -25.50 -15.39 20.54
C THR A 62 -25.81 -14.61 19.27
N GLN A 63 -25.50 -13.31 19.29
CA GLN A 63 -25.52 -12.53 18.06
C GLN A 63 -24.40 -13.09 17.18
N ARG A 64 -24.78 -13.53 15.97
CA ARG A 64 -23.85 -14.09 15.00
C ARG A 64 -23.68 -13.09 13.87
N VAL A 65 -22.43 -12.70 13.61
CA VAL A 65 -22.08 -11.90 12.45
C VAL A 65 -22.16 -12.78 11.20
N HIS A 66 -22.84 -12.29 10.16
CA HIS A 66 -22.91 -12.94 8.86
C HIS A 66 -22.33 -12.00 7.82
N PHE A 67 -21.43 -12.52 7.01
CA PHE A 67 -20.88 -11.80 5.86
C PHE A 67 -21.66 -12.23 4.62
N GLU A 68 -22.15 -11.25 3.85
CA GLU A 68 -23.02 -11.53 2.69
C GLU A 68 -22.25 -11.37 1.37
N LYS A 69 -21.55 -10.25 1.20
CA LYS A 69 -20.94 -9.85 -0.07
C LYS A 69 -19.54 -9.30 0.10
N VAL A 70 -18.74 -9.46 -0.94
CA VAL A 70 -17.42 -8.85 -1.13
C VAL A 70 -17.52 -7.83 -2.25
N THR A 71 -17.16 -6.58 -1.98
CA THR A 71 -17.09 -5.52 -3.01
C THR A 71 -15.63 -5.24 -3.33
N VAL A 72 -15.24 -5.43 -4.59
CA VAL A 72 -13.87 -5.23 -5.08
C VAL A 72 -13.82 -3.98 -5.94
N TYR A 73 -12.91 -3.06 -5.63
CA TYR A 73 -12.66 -1.85 -6.39
C TYR A 73 -11.34 -1.97 -7.14
N TYR A 74 -11.35 -1.71 -8.44
CA TYR A 74 -10.16 -1.82 -9.28
C TYR A 74 -9.57 -0.45 -9.55
N PHE A 75 -8.29 -0.26 -9.21
CA PHE A 75 -7.58 0.99 -9.43
C PHE A 75 -6.39 0.75 -10.37
N SER A 76 -6.25 1.59 -11.40
CA SER A 76 -5.06 1.60 -12.24
C SER A 76 -3.83 2.02 -11.44
N ARG A 77 -2.67 1.44 -11.78
CA ARG A 77 -1.40 1.83 -11.12
C ARG A 77 -0.99 3.23 -11.56
N ARG A 78 -0.46 3.99 -10.60
CA ARG A 78 0.12 5.33 -10.81
C ARG A 78 1.45 5.38 -10.07
N GLN A 79 2.32 6.30 -10.44
CA GLN A 79 3.50 6.56 -9.61
C GLN A 79 3.02 7.13 -8.28
N GLY A 80 3.37 6.45 -7.18
CA GLY A 80 3.08 6.93 -5.84
C GLY A 80 4.15 7.91 -5.39
N PHE A 81 3.89 8.66 -4.32
CA PHE A 81 4.92 9.45 -3.63
C PHE A 81 4.77 9.36 -2.10
N THR A 82 3.91 8.44 -1.64
CA THR A 82 3.48 8.32 -0.24
C THR A 82 4.13 7.15 0.49
N SER A 83 4.92 6.33 -0.21
CA SER A 83 5.58 5.17 0.36
C SER A 83 7.04 5.12 -0.04
N VAL A 84 7.88 4.60 0.85
CA VAL A 84 9.31 4.40 0.62
C VAL A 84 9.55 2.90 0.53
N PRO A 85 9.74 2.34 -0.68
CA PRO A 85 9.97 0.91 -0.84
C PRO A 85 11.34 0.55 -0.27
N SER A 86 11.47 -0.64 0.30
CA SER A 86 12.74 -1.15 0.84
C SER A 86 13.86 -1.16 -0.21
N GLN A 87 13.52 -1.43 -1.48
CA GLN A 87 14.46 -1.44 -2.59
C GLN A 87 13.93 -0.73 -3.84
N GLY A 88 14.81 0.00 -4.53
CA GLY A 88 14.55 0.61 -5.84
C GLY A 88 13.91 2.01 -5.80
N GLY A 89 13.26 2.36 -6.92
CA GLY A 89 12.45 3.57 -7.12
C GLY A 89 11.28 3.28 -8.08
N SER A 90 10.49 4.29 -8.46
CA SER A 90 9.24 4.09 -9.22
C SER A 90 8.18 3.36 -8.40
N THR A 91 7.70 4.00 -7.33
CA THR A 91 6.69 3.39 -6.44
C THR A 91 5.39 3.10 -7.19
N LEU A 92 4.70 2.03 -6.77
CA LEU A 92 3.42 1.63 -7.32
C LEU A 92 2.28 2.12 -6.43
N GLY A 93 1.78 3.31 -6.73
CA GLY A 93 0.55 3.86 -6.17
C GLY A 93 -0.70 3.39 -6.91
N MET A 94 -1.85 3.80 -6.38
CA MET A 94 -3.17 3.62 -7.00
C MET A 94 -3.67 4.97 -7.52
N SER A 95 -4.48 4.95 -8.57
CA SER A 95 -5.26 6.10 -9.01
C SER A 95 -6.16 6.62 -7.88
N SER A 96 -6.47 7.92 -7.88
CA SER A 96 -7.43 8.53 -6.95
C SER A 96 -8.88 8.07 -7.20
N ARG A 97 -9.14 7.48 -8.37
CA ARG A 97 -10.46 6.94 -8.76
C ARG A 97 -10.32 5.52 -9.28
N HIS A 98 -11.25 4.66 -8.89
CA HIS A 98 -11.35 3.30 -9.44
C HIS A 98 -11.87 3.35 -10.87
N SER A 99 -11.47 2.39 -11.70
CA SER A 99 -11.97 2.21 -13.06
C SER A 99 -13.20 1.32 -13.11
N SER A 100 -13.35 0.40 -12.16
CA SER A 100 -14.51 -0.49 -12.06
C SER A 100 -14.72 -1.00 -10.63
N VAL A 101 -15.92 -1.52 -10.40
CA VAL A 101 -16.34 -2.14 -9.14
C VAL A 101 -17.02 -3.46 -9.47
N ARG A 102 -16.78 -4.49 -8.66
CA ARG A 102 -17.47 -5.78 -8.75
C ARG A 102 -17.97 -6.20 -7.38
N GLN A 103 -19.10 -6.91 -7.36
CA GLN A 103 -19.64 -7.52 -6.15
C GLN A 103 -19.71 -9.03 -6.34
N TYR A 104 -19.35 -9.75 -5.29
CA TYR A 104 -19.32 -11.20 -5.23
C TYR A 104 -20.03 -11.65 -3.94
N THR A 105 -20.62 -12.83 -3.96
CA THR A 105 -20.84 -13.58 -2.72
C THR A 105 -19.50 -14.09 -2.16
N LEU A 106 -19.48 -14.56 -0.91
CA LEU A 106 -18.27 -15.16 -0.33
C LEU A 106 -17.75 -16.35 -1.15
N GLY A 107 -18.65 -17.22 -1.61
CA GLY A 107 -18.28 -18.41 -2.39
C GLY A 107 -17.74 -18.07 -3.77
N GLU A 108 -18.37 -17.11 -4.47
CA GLU A 108 -17.86 -16.62 -5.75
C GLU A 108 -16.50 -15.95 -5.61
N PHE A 109 -16.29 -15.17 -4.54
CA PHE A 109 -15.00 -14.53 -4.30
C PHE A 109 -13.91 -15.54 -3.96
N ALA A 110 -14.22 -16.61 -3.22
CA ALA A 110 -13.27 -17.69 -2.95
C ALA A 110 -12.81 -18.36 -4.27
N ASN A 111 -13.74 -18.70 -5.15
CA ASN A 111 -13.42 -19.26 -6.47
C ASN A 111 -12.64 -18.26 -7.35
N GLU A 112 -12.97 -16.97 -7.27
CA GLU A 112 -12.25 -15.90 -7.97
C GLU A 112 -10.80 -15.80 -7.49
N GLN A 113 -10.55 -15.85 -6.18
CA GLN A 113 -9.21 -15.86 -5.61
C GLN A 113 -8.43 -17.11 -6.05
N GLU A 114 -9.04 -18.29 -5.97
CA GLU A 114 -8.41 -19.54 -6.42
C GLU A 114 -8.01 -19.48 -7.90
N ARG A 115 -8.88 -18.96 -8.77
CA ARG A 115 -8.56 -18.77 -10.19
C ARG A 115 -7.38 -17.81 -10.38
N ILE A 116 -7.42 -16.65 -9.73
CA ILE A 116 -6.34 -15.65 -9.82
C ILE A 116 -5.03 -16.26 -9.31
N HIS A 117 -5.06 -17.03 -8.23
CA HIS A 117 -3.88 -17.69 -7.66
C HIS A 117 -3.28 -18.70 -8.64
N ARG A 118 -4.12 -19.56 -9.23
CA ARG A 118 -3.69 -20.53 -10.22
C ARG A 118 -3.10 -19.86 -11.46
N ASP A 119 -3.71 -18.78 -11.92
CA ASP A 119 -3.20 -18.01 -13.07
C ASP A 119 -1.84 -17.36 -12.75
N MET A 120 -1.67 -16.79 -11.55
CA MET A 120 -0.38 -16.24 -11.11
C MET A 120 0.72 -17.31 -11.01
N LEU A 121 0.40 -18.50 -10.49
CA LEU A 121 1.35 -19.61 -10.41
C LEU A 121 1.75 -20.09 -11.80
N ARG A 122 0.80 -20.20 -12.73
CA ARG A 122 1.06 -20.54 -14.12
C ARG A 122 2.02 -19.55 -14.76
N ASP A 123 1.75 -18.24 -14.63
CA ASP A 123 2.61 -17.19 -15.18
C ASP A 123 4.04 -17.25 -14.62
N HIS A 124 4.17 -17.51 -13.31
CA HIS A 124 5.46 -17.65 -12.64
C HIS A 124 6.27 -18.83 -13.21
N LEU A 125 5.67 -20.01 -13.27
CA LEU A 125 6.33 -21.22 -13.77
C LEU A 125 6.73 -21.08 -15.24
N LYS A 126 5.90 -20.42 -16.06
CA LYS A 126 6.28 -20.09 -17.44
C LYS A 126 7.48 -19.14 -17.49
N GLU A 127 7.51 -18.11 -16.65
CA GLU A 127 8.64 -17.16 -16.58
C GLU A 127 9.93 -17.86 -16.14
N GLU A 128 9.88 -18.71 -15.12
CA GLU A 128 11.03 -19.49 -14.65
C GLU A 128 11.54 -20.46 -15.72
N LYS A 129 10.64 -21.19 -16.36
CA LYS A 129 11.00 -22.11 -17.43
C LYS A 129 11.63 -21.37 -18.61
N LEU A 130 11.04 -20.23 -19.03
CA LEU A 130 11.62 -19.39 -20.06
C LEU A 130 13.03 -18.92 -19.69
N ASN A 131 13.23 -18.43 -18.47
CA ASN A 131 14.53 -17.99 -17.98
C ASN A 131 15.55 -19.15 -17.97
N SER A 132 15.13 -20.36 -17.58
CA SER A 132 15.98 -21.55 -17.60
C SER A 132 16.43 -21.93 -19.02
N ILE A 133 15.53 -21.81 -20.01
CA ILE A 133 15.84 -22.10 -21.42
C ILE A 133 16.80 -21.04 -21.96
N LYS A 134 16.52 -19.75 -21.71
CA LYS A 134 17.41 -18.66 -22.13
C LYS A 134 18.82 -18.85 -21.56
N LEU A 135 18.93 -19.19 -20.27
CA LEU A 135 20.22 -19.47 -19.65
C LEU A 135 20.98 -20.61 -20.35
N ARG A 136 20.31 -21.72 -20.69
CA ARG A 136 20.92 -22.83 -21.43
C ARG A 136 21.37 -22.45 -22.84
N LEU A 137 20.69 -21.50 -23.49
CA LEU A 137 21.01 -21.02 -24.82
C LEU A 137 22.12 -19.93 -24.84
N THR A 138 22.52 -19.40 -23.69
CA THR A 138 23.66 -18.47 -23.60
C THR A 138 24.98 -19.21 -23.82
N LYS A 139 25.55 -19.11 -25.02
CA LYS A 139 26.87 -19.66 -25.33
C LYS A 139 27.94 -18.74 -24.71
N ASN A 140 28.67 -19.23 -23.73
CA ASN A 140 29.84 -18.58 -23.10
C ASN A 140 29.56 -17.31 -22.25
N GLY A 141 28.34 -17.15 -21.72
CA GLY A 141 28.10 -16.33 -20.52
C GLY A 141 28.03 -14.81 -20.68
N SER A 142 28.01 -14.26 -21.89
CA SER A 142 27.82 -12.79 -22.07
C SER A 142 26.91 -12.37 -23.23
N VAL A 143 26.53 -13.28 -24.13
CA VAL A 143 25.69 -12.94 -25.30
C VAL A 143 24.55 -13.96 -25.40
N GLU A 144 23.31 -13.48 -25.30
CA GLU A 144 22.12 -14.30 -25.58
C GLU A 144 22.08 -14.64 -27.08
N SER A 145 21.82 -15.90 -27.42
CA SER A 145 21.66 -16.31 -28.82
C SER A 145 20.43 -15.63 -29.44
N GLU A 146 20.38 -15.51 -30.77
CA GLU A 146 19.20 -15.00 -31.47
C GLU A 146 17.94 -15.82 -31.14
N GLU A 147 18.09 -17.13 -30.97
CA GLU A 147 17.04 -18.05 -30.51
C GLU A 147 16.55 -17.70 -29.09
N ALA A 148 17.46 -17.39 -28.16
CA ALA A 148 17.09 -16.99 -26.80
C ALA A 148 16.35 -15.64 -26.76
N ASN A 149 16.72 -14.72 -27.66
CA ASN A 149 16.07 -13.41 -27.77
C ASN A 149 14.66 -13.51 -28.37
N ALA A 150 14.45 -14.41 -29.33
CA ALA A 150 13.16 -14.63 -29.97
C ALA A 150 12.15 -15.35 -29.05
N LEU A 151 12.63 -16.14 -28.08
CA LEU A 151 11.79 -16.94 -27.20
C LEU A 151 10.98 -16.06 -26.21
N THR A 152 9.67 -16.28 -26.18
CA THR A 152 8.69 -15.59 -25.35
C THR A 152 7.98 -16.54 -24.38
N VAL A 153 7.21 -15.98 -23.45
CA VAL A 153 6.44 -16.75 -22.46
C VAL A 153 5.36 -17.59 -23.16
N ASP A 154 4.83 -17.11 -24.28
CA ASP A 154 3.80 -17.78 -25.07
C ASP A 154 4.32 -19.05 -25.76
N ASP A 155 5.63 -19.17 -25.95
CA ASP A 155 6.28 -20.36 -26.53
C ASP A 155 6.43 -21.52 -25.52
N ILE A 156 6.10 -21.30 -24.24
CA ILE A 156 6.18 -22.32 -23.19
C ILE A 156 4.85 -23.08 -23.09
N SER A 157 4.89 -24.37 -23.44
CA SER A 157 3.75 -25.28 -23.31
C SER A 157 3.27 -25.39 -21.86
N GLU A 158 1.94 -25.41 -21.69
CA GLU A 158 1.31 -25.60 -20.37
C GLU A 158 1.42 -27.04 -19.86
N ASP A 159 1.49 -28.02 -20.76
CA ASP A 159 1.54 -29.45 -20.42
C ASP A 159 2.85 -29.84 -19.70
N ASP A 160 3.88 -29.01 -19.82
CA ASP A 160 5.16 -29.23 -19.17
C ASP A 160 5.28 -28.52 -17.80
N LEU A 161 4.20 -27.92 -17.30
CA LEU A 161 4.19 -27.21 -16.02
C LEU A 161 3.60 -28.12 -14.94
N ASP A 162 4.33 -28.32 -13.85
CA ASP A 162 3.87 -29.15 -12.73
C ASP A 162 2.97 -28.35 -11.77
N LEU A 163 1.81 -27.91 -12.27
CA LEU A 163 0.88 -27.04 -11.53
C LEU A 163 0.28 -27.74 -10.30
N ASP A 164 0.05 -29.05 -10.39
CA ASP A 164 -0.67 -29.81 -9.36
C ASP A 164 0.22 -30.18 -8.16
N ASN A 165 1.53 -30.23 -8.36
CA ASN A 165 2.51 -30.61 -7.33
C ASN A 165 3.24 -29.39 -6.74
N THR A 166 3.05 -28.20 -7.31
CA THR A 166 3.67 -26.97 -6.82
C THR A 166 2.76 -26.34 -5.76
N GLU A 167 3.20 -26.35 -4.50
CA GLU A 167 2.44 -25.77 -3.39
C GLU A 167 2.23 -24.27 -3.60
N VAL A 168 0.95 -23.85 -3.64
CA VAL A 168 0.55 -22.45 -3.84
C VAL A 168 1.13 -21.53 -2.77
N ASP A 169 1.31 -22.03 -1.54
CA ASP A 169 1.74 -21.24 -0.39
C ASP A 169 3.21 -20.75 -0.47
N GLU A 170 4.10 -21.48 -1.17
CA GLU A 170 5.51 -21.07 -1.28
C GLU A 170 5.70 -19.92 -2.28
N TYR A 171 4.81 -19.81 -3.28
CA TYR A 171 4.82 -18.74 -4.30
C TYR A 171 3.82 -17.61 -4.00
N PHE A 172 2.94 -17.79 -3.02
CA PHE A 172 1.96 -16.78 -2.57
C PHE A 172 2.62 -15.64 -1.78
N PHE A 173 3.87 -15.79 -1.34
CA PHE A 173 4.56 -14.71 -0.66
C PHE A 173 4.86 -13.59 -1.66
N LEU A 174 4.38 -12.37 -1.37
CA LEU A 174 4.56 -11.17 -2.18
C LEU A 174 6.05 -10.93 -2.48
N GLN A 175 6.54 -11.49 -3.58
CA GLN A 175 7.92 -11.33 -3.98
C GLN A 175 8.17 -9.85 -4.31
N PRO A 176 9.28 -9.26 -3.82
CA PRO A 176 9.63 -7.89 -4.15
C PRO A 176 9.70 -7.69 -5.67
N LEU A 177 8.85 -6.82 -6.21
CA LEU A 177 8.89 -6.49 -7.63
C LEU A 177 10.19 -5.75 -7.98
N THR A 178 10.88 -6.19 -9.03
CA THR A 178 12.07 -5.49 -9.53
C THR A 178 11.71 -4.11 -10.10
N THR A 179 12.67 -3.20 -10.16
CA THR A 179 12.47 -1.87 -10.77
C THR A 179 11.97 -1.96 -12.22
N LYS A 180 12.43 -2.98 -12.98
CA LYS A 180 11.97 -3.23 -14.36
C LYS A 180 10.48 -3.61 -14.37
N LYS A 181 10.05 -4.57 -13.54
CA LYS A 181 8.64 -4.99 -13.41
C LYS A 181 7.75 -3.83 -12.96
N ARG A 182 8.17 -3.03 -11.98
CA ARG A 182 7.42 -1.83 -11.55
C ARG A 182 7.20 -0.83 -12.68
N ARG A 183 8.26 -0.49 -13.43
CA ARG A 183 8.15 0.44 -14.57
C ARG A 183 7.26 -0.12 -15.68
N ALA A 184 7.29 -1.43 -15.92
CA ALA A 184 6.41 -2.08 -16.89
C ALA A 184 4.93 -1.94 -16.47
N LEU A 185 4.61 -2.21 -15.21
CA LEU A 185 3.25 -2.05 -14.66
C LEU A 185 2.73 -0.61 -14.73
N LEU A 186 3.60 0.37 -14.47
CA LEU A 186 3.24 1.78 -14.61
C LEU A 186 2.93 2.14 -16.06
N ARG A 187 3.77 1.70 -17.00
CA ARG A 187 3.57 1.96 -18.43
C ARG A 187 2.32 1.27 -18.98
N SER A 188 2.07 0.02 -18.62
CA SER A 188 0.85 -0.69 -19.03
C SER A 188 -0.41 -0.05 -18.46
N SER A 189 -0.31 0.62 -17.30
CA SER A 189 -1.39 1.43 -16.71
C SER A 189 -1.50 2.85 -17.31
N GLY A 190 -0.77 3.15 -18.39
CA GLY A 190 -0.84 4.43 -19.10
C GLY A 190 0.06 5.54 -18.56
N VAL A 191 0.98 5.24 -17.63
CA VAL A 191 1.96 6.22 -17.14
C VAL A 191 3.07 6.37 -18.18
N LYS A 192 2.94 7.41 -19.02
CA LYS A 192 3.87 7.68 -20.12
C LYS A 192 5.24 8.16 -19.65
N LYS A 193 5.25 9.04 -18.66
CA LYS A 193 6.47 9.62 -18.06
C LYS A 193 6.55 9.17 -16.62
N ILE A 194 7.58 8.38 -16.31
CA ILE A 194 7.91 7.95 -14.96
C ILE A 194 9.00 8.87 -14.46
N ASP A 195 8.78 9.50 -13.32
CA ASP A 195 9.76 10.36 -12.69
C ASP A 195 10.98 9.52 -12.26
N VAL A 196 12.15 9.92 -12.74
CA VAL A 196 13.42 9.25 -12.42
C VAL A 196 14.01 9.81 -11.13
N GLU A 197 13.68 11.06 -10.78
CA GLU A 197 14.20 11.74 -9.59
C GLU A 197 13.68 11.10 -8.30
N GLU A 198 12.44 10.59 -8.33
CA GLU A 198 11.85 9.82 -7.23
C GLU A 198 12.78 8.68 -6.76
N LYS A 199 13.52 8.03 -7.66
CA LYS A 199 14.47 6.97 -7.28
C LYS A 199 15.59 7.53 -6.38
N HIS A 200 16.08 8.72 -6.68
CA HIS A 200 17.14 9.40 -5.95
C HIS A 200 16.63 9.90 -4.60
N GLU A 201 15.46 10.54 -4.58
CA GLU A 201 14.78 10.97 -3.35
C GLU A 201 14.52 9.79 -2.40
N LEU A 202 13.97 8.68 -2.91
CA LEU A 202 13.72 7.48 -2.11
C LEU A 202 15.00 6.84 -1.57
N ARG A 203 16.11 6.93 -2.32
CA ARG A 203 17.41 6.50 -1.82
C ARG A 203 17.88 7.41 -0.70
N ALA A 204 17.76 8.73 -0.86
CA ALA A 204 18.12 9.68 0.18
C ALA A 204 17.31 9.46 1.46
N ILE A 205 15.99 9.21 1.35
CA ILE A 205 15.15 8.90 2.50
C ILE A 205 15.57 7.60 3.19
N ARG A 206 15.93 6.54 2.45
CA ARG A 206 16.42 5.29 3.06
C ARG A 206 17.72 5.50 3.82
N VAL A 207 18.71 6.15 3.20
CA VAL A 207 20.00 6.46 3.84
C VAL A 207 19.77 7.33 5.09
N SER A 208 18.94 8.37 4.95
CA SER A 208 18.56 9.21 6.10
C SER A 208 17.87 8.42 7.21
N ARG A 209 17.15 7.34 6.90
CA ARG A 209 16.49 6.48 7.90
C ARG A 209 17.46 5.55 8.61
N GLU A 210 18.54 5.16 7.94
CA GLU A 210 19.64 4.40 8.55
C GLU A 210 20.41 5.27 9.55
N ASP A 211 20.51 6.57 9.27
CA ASP A 211 21.19 7.55 10.14
C ASP A 211 20.25 8.22 11.16
N CYS A 212 18.93 8.03 11.06
CA CYS A 212 17.97 8.61 12.00
C CYS A 212 17.65 7.64 13.14
N GLY A 213 17.84 8.11 14.37
CA GLY A 213 17.57 7.31 15.55
C GLY A 213 18.55 7.60 16.66
N CYS A 214 18.45 6.79 17.71
CA CYS A 214 19.36 6.76 18.83
C CYS A 214 20.15 5.45 18.77
N ASP A 215 21.43 5.43 19.15
CA ASP A 215 22.23 4.18 19.22
C ASP A 215 21.92 3.35 20.48
N CYS A 216 20.79 3.62 21.14
CA CYS A 216 20.37 2.94 22.35
C CYS A 216 20.00 1.48 22.05
N ARG A 217 20.72 0.51 22.65
CA ARG A 217 20.56 -0.92 22.32
C ARG A 217 19.50 -1.68 23.13
N LEU A 218 19.05 -1.13 24.25
CA LEU A 218 18.18 -1.84 25.22
C LEU A 218 17.14 -0.94 25.87
N PHE A 219 17.53 0.27 26.25
CA PHE A 219 16.66 1.26 26.88
C PHE A 219 17.10 2.65 26.43
N CYS A 220 16.12 3.52 26.17
CA CYS A 220 16.35 4.92 25.86
C CYS A 220 16.11 5.73 27.11
N ASP A 221 17.17 6.28 27.68
CA ASP A 221 17.07 7.19 28.81
C ASP A 221 16.43 8.50 28.36
N PRO A 222 15.30 8.92 28.97
CA PRO A 222 14.59 10.12 28.59
C PRO A 222 15.42 11.40 28.61
N GLU A 223 16.46 11.47 29.46
CA GLU A 223 17.28 12.67 29.68
C GLU A 223 18.52 12.75 28.78
N THR A 224 18.99 11.62 28.24
CA THR A 224 20.24 11.56 27.47
C THR A 224 20.06 11.11 26.03
N CYS A 225 18.95 10.43 25.72
CA CYS A 225 18.67 9.97 24.37
C CYS A 225 18.29 11.14 23.44
N THR A 226 18.98 11.25 22.31
CA THR A 226 18.74 12.28 21.28
C THR A 226 17.31 12.27 20.75
N CYS A 227 16.70 11.10 20.53
CA CYS A 227 15.30 11.03 20.08
C CYS A 227 14.33 11.48 21.17
N SER A 228 14.55 11.09 22.43
CA SER A 228 13.70 11.51 23.55
C SER A 228 13.76 13.01 23.77
N LEU A 229 14.96 13.58 23.76
CA LEU A 229 15.17 15.03 23.83
C LEU A 229 14.52 15.77 22.66
N ALA A 230 14.43 15.14 21.49
CA ALA A 230 13.72 15.65 20.33
C ALA A 230 12.20 15.39 20.35
N GLY A 231 11.66 14.72 21.38
CA GLY A 231 10.23 14.39 21.49
C GLY A 231 9.77 13.31 20.51
N ILE A 232 10.68 12.50 19.97
CA ILE A 232 10.40 11.44 19.00
C ILE A 232 10.62 10.08 19.67
N LYS A 233 9.72 9.11 19.42
CA LYS A 233 9.91 7.73 19.89
C LYS A 233 11.13 7.11 19.20
N CYS A 234 12.06 6.54 19.97
CA CYS A 234 13.12 5.70 19.40
C CYS A 234 12.54 4.50 18.66
N GLN A 235 13.25 4.06 17.62
CA GLN A 235 12.94 2.87 16.84
C GLN A 235 13.22 1.59 17.62
#